data_AF-A0AAE9MX11-F1
#
_entry.id   AF-A0AAE9MX11-F1
#
_cell.length_a   1.000
_cell.length_b   1.000
_cell.length_c   1.000
_cell.angle_alpha   90.00
_cell.angle_beta   90.00
_cell.angle_gamma   90.00
#
_symmetry.space_group_name_H-M   'P 1'
#
loop_
_entity.id
_entity.type
_entity.pdbx_description
1 polymer ?
#
loop_
_entity_poly.entity_id
_entity_poly.type
_entity_poly.pdbx_seq_one_letter_code
_entity_poly.pdbx_strand_id
1 'polypeptide(L)'
;MAFKHYLRELLGLAIVVSVVFGALSILLDFCALAALCEHQENIAHIFFHESFYFVAFLIPSYFLWKVINRPDLVAATEEYQANKLELERS
;
A
#
# COMPACT_ATOMS: atom_id res chain seq x y z
N MET A 1 -10.21 17.23 13.79
CA MET A 1 -10.19 17.44 12.32
C MET A 1 -8.84 17.07 11.70
N ALA A 2 -7.69 17.61 12.17
CA ALA A 2 -6.36 17.30 11.61
C ALA A 2 -5.94 15.82 11.67
N PHE A 3 -6.30 15.08 12.73
CA PHE A 3 -5.96 13.66 12.88
C PHE A 3 -6.57 12.77 11.77
N LYS A 4 -7.80 13.07 11.34
CA LYS A 4 -8.47 12.35 10.24
C LYS A 4 -7.75 12.56 8.90
N HIS A 5 -7.20 13.75 8.68
CA HIS A 5 -6.43 14.08 7.47
C HIS A 5 -5.08 13.35 7.44
N TYR A 6 -4.33 13.38 8.55
CA TYR A 6 -3.04 12.69 8.67
C TYR A 6 -3.18 11.17 8.53
N LEU A 7 -4.26 10.59 9.07
CA LEU A 7 -4.60 9.18 8.89
C LEU A 7 -4.78 8.82 7.41
N ARG A 8 -5.41 9.70 6.62
CA ARG A 8 -5.61 9.49 5.18
C ARG A 8 -4.30 9.49 4.42
N GLU A 9 -3.40 10.42 4.73
CA GLU A 9 -2.08 10.48 4.08
C GLU A 9 -1.21 9.27 4.46
N LEU A 10 -1.20 8.88 5.74
CA LEU A 10 -0.50 7.70 6.19
C LEU A 10 -1.04 6.42 5.52
N LEU A 11 -2.36 6.33 5.35
CA LEU A 11 -2.99 5.24 4.60
C LEU A 11 -2.59 5.24 3.12
N GLY A 12 -2.55 6.42 2.49
CA GLY A 12 -2.10 6.57 1.10
C GLY A 12 -0.65 6.12 0.92
N LEU A 13 0.23 6.52 1.84
CA LEU A 13 1.63 6.08 1.87
C LEU A 13 1.74 4.57 2.04
N ALA A 14 0.95 3.98 2.95
CA ALA A 14 0.92 2.54 3.18
C ALA A 14 0.48 1.75 1.92
N ILE A 15 -0.45 2.30 1.13
CA ILE A 15 -0.86 1.72 -0.15
C ILE A 15 0.30 1.73 -1.15
N VAL A 16 1.00 2.86 -1.30
CA VAL A 16 2.16 2.96 -2.21
C VAL A 16 3.24 1.95 -1.81
N VAL A 17 3.58 1.87 -0.53
CA VAL A 17 4.57 0.92 0.00
C VAL A 17 4.13 -0.53 -0.27
N SER A 18 2.85 -0.85 -0.06
CA SER A 18 2.30 -2.17 -0.36
C SER A 18 2.38 -2.52 -1.85
N VAL A 19 2.10 -1.58 -2.75
CA VAL A 19 2.21 -1.78 -4.21
C VAL A 19 3.65 -2.07 -4.62
N VAL A 20 4.62 -1.33 -4.06
CA VAL A 20 6.04 -1.58 -4.30
C VAL A 20 6.43 -2.99 -3.83
N PHE A 21 5.99 -3.40 -2.65
CA PHE A 21 6.23 -4.77 -2.16
C PHE A 21 5.57 -5.85 -3.01
N GLY A 22 4.36 -5.62 -3.51
CA GLY A 22 3.69 -6.51 -4.46
C GLY A 22 4.47 -6.64 -5.78
N ALA A 23 5.00 -5.54 -6.31
CA ALA A 23 5.84 -5.58 -7.51
C ALA A 23 7.16 -6.34 -7.27
N LEU A 24 7.77 -6.17 -6.09
CA LEU A 24 8.97 -6.93 -5.69
C LEU A 24 8.69 -8.43 -5.56
N SER A 25 7.53 -8.84 -5.02
CA SER A 25 7.09 -10.24 -4.98
C SER A 25 7.06 -10.85 -6.38
N ILE A 26 6.43 -10.18 -7.35
CA ILE A 26 6.36 -10.68 -8.74
C ILE A 26 7.77 -10.84 -9.32
N LEU A 27 8.66 -9.89 -9.05
CA LEU A 27 10.04 -9.92 -9.52
C LEU A 27 10.83 -11.08 -8.89
N LEU A 28 10.63 -11.35 -7.61
CA LEU A 28 11.22 -12.50 -6.90
C LEU A 28 10.68 -13.83 -7.43
N ASP A 29 9.39 -13.92 -7.78
CA ASP A 29 8.80 -15.11 -8.43
C ASP A 29 9.47 -15.41 -9.78
N PHE A 30 9.70 -14.38 -10.61
CA PHE A 30 10.43 -14.56 -11.87
C PHE A 30 11.88 -14.99 -11.67
N CYS A 31 12.57 -14.42 -10.68
CA CYS A 31 13.92 -14.84 -10.30
C CYS A 31 13.95 -16.29 -9.80
N ALA A 32 12.96 -16.70 -8.99
CA ALA A 32 12.85 -18.07 -8.52
C ALA A 32 12.62 -19.04 -9.69
N LEU A 33 11.78 -18.68 -10.65
CA LEU A 33 11.52 -19.47 -11.85
C LEU A 33 12.80 -19.63 -12.71
N ALA A 34 13.58 -18.55 -12.85
CA ALA A 34 14.86 -18.58 -13.55
C ALA A 34 15.90 -19.47 -12.84
N ALA A 35 15.99 -19.37 -11.51
CA ALA A 35 16.87 -20.22 -10.71
C ALA A 35 16.47 -21.70 -10.75
N LEU A 36 15.17 -21.99 -10.85
CA LEU A 36 14.64 -23.35 -11.05
C LEU A 36 15.11 -23.92 -12.40
N CYS A 37 15.10 -23.11 -13.47
CA CYS A 37 15.63 -23.51 -14.77
C CYS A 37 17.14 -23.80 -14.72
N GLU A 38 17.90 -23.06 -13.92
CA GLU A 38 19.35 -23.30 -13.71
C GLU A 38 19.67 -24.47 -12.74
N HIS A 39 18.66 -25.23 -12.29
CA HIS A 39 18.80 -26.33 -11.31
C HIS A 39 19.38 -25.88 -9.94
N GLN A 40 19.30 -24.58 -9.62
CA GLN A 40 19.70 -24.05 -8.32
C GLN A 40 18.51 -24.09 -7.36
N GLU A 41 18.10 -25.30 -6.98
CA GLU A 41 16.88 -25.54 -6.18
C GLU A 41 16.90 -24.86 -4.81
N ASN A 42 18.07 -24.75 -4.19
CA ASN A 42 18.23 -24.11 -2.88
C ASN A 42 17.95 -22.60 -2.95
N ILE A 43 18.38 -21.96 -4.05
CA ILE A 43 18.19 -20.52 -4.26
C ILE A 43 16.74 -20.25 -4.66
N ALA A 44 16.16 -21.07 -5.53
CA ALA A 44 14.75 -20.96 -5.92
C ALA A 44 13.80 -21.06 -4.72
N HIS A 45 14.05 -21.98 -3.77
CA HIS A 45 13.23 -22.14 -2.59
C HIS A 45 13.28 -20.93 -1.63
N ILE A 46 14.46 -20.32 -1.46
CA ILE A 46 14.61 -19.10 -0.65
C ILE A 46 13.80 -17.95 -1.27
N PHE A 47 13.95 -17.74 -2.58
CA PHE A 47 13.22 -16.68 -3.29
C PHE A 47 11.69 -16.86 -3.23
N PHE A 48 11.19 -18.08 -3.37
CA PHE A 48 9.76 -18.37 -3.25
C PHE A 48 9.22 -18.15 -1.83
N HIS A 49 9.98 -18.56 -0.82
CA HIS A 49 9.59 -18.38 0.58
C HIS A 49 9.51 -16.90 0.95
N GLU A 50 10.45 -16.08 0.47
CA GLU A 50 10.50 -14.64 0.72
C GLU A 50 9.38 -13.89 -0.04
N SER A 51 9.11 -14.27 -1.30
CA SER A 51 8.00 -13.72 -2.11
C SER A 51 6.64 -13.88 -1.43
N PHE A 52 6.41 -15.02 -0.76
CA PHE A 52 5.15 -15.29 -0.05
C PHE A 52 4.86 -14.28 1.07
N TYR A 53 5.89 -13.81 1.78
CA TYR A 53 5.73 -12.78 2.81
C TYR A 53 5.35 -11.41 2.23
N PHE A 54 5.83 -11.10 1.02
CA PHE A 54 5.47 -9.87 0.32
C PHE A 54 4.03 -9.88 -0.21
N VAL A 55 3.48 -11.05 -0.57
CA VAL A 55 2.06 -11.18 -0.95
C VAL A 55 1.12 -10.86 0.22
N ALA A 56 1.49 -11.17 1.46
CA ALA A 56 0.69 -10.82 2.63
C ALA A 56 0.52 -9.29 2.78
N PHE A 57 1.44 -8.49 2.23
CA PHE A 57 1.36 -7.02 2.24
C PHE A 57 0.32 -6.44 1.27
N LEU A 58 -0.25 -7.22 0.34
CA LEU A 58 -1.36 -6.80 -0.54
C LEU A 58 -2.73 -6.81 0.17
N ILE A 59 -2.90 -7.59 1.23
CA ILE A 59 -4.16 -7.68 1.98
C ILE A 59 -4.47 -6.37 2.74
N PRO A 60 -3.51 -5.74 3.45
CA PRO A 60 -3.71 -4.46 4.10
C PRO A 60 -4.12 -3.36 3.11
N SER A 61 -3.50 -3.24 1.94
CA SER A 61 -3.78 -2.14 1.00
C SER A 61 -5.21 -2.18 0.46
N TYR A 62 -5.77 -3.37 0.19
CA TYR A 62 -7.18 -3.50 -0.20
C TYR A 62 -8.14 -3.08 0.91
N PHE A 63 -7.83 -3.46 2.17
CA PHE A 63 -8.63 -3.09 3.33
C PHE A 63 -8.52 -1.59 3.66
N LEU A 64 -7.32 -1.03 3.52
CA LEU A 64 -7.02 0.39 3.73
C LEU A 64 -7.73 1.26 2.68
N TRP A 65 -7.78 0.83 1.41
CA TRP A 65 -8.56 1.51 0.37
C TRP A 65 -10.05 1.65 0.76
N LYS A 66 -10.63 0.58 1.31
CA LYS A 66 -12.01 0.57 1.80
C LYS A 66 -12.21 1.47 3.02
N VAL A 67 -11.17 1.65 3.84
CA VAL A 67 -11.18 2.55 5.02
C VAL A 67 -11.01 4.02 4.61
N ILE A 68 -10.16 4.35 3.63
CA ILE A 68 -10.05 5.69 3.04
C ILE A 68 -11.38 6.16 2.48
N ASN A 69 -12.10 5.28 1.76
CA ASN A 69 -13.31 5.66 1.04
C ASN A 69 -14.56 5.75 1.94
N ARG A 70 -14.38 5.72 3.26
CA ARG A 70 -15.47 5.95 4.21
C ARG A 70 -15.94 7.41 4.11
N PRO A 71 -17.24 7.66 3.91
CA PRO A 71 -17.79 9.00 3.70
C PRO A 71 -17.51 9.96 4.87
N ASP A 72 -17.37 9.42 6.07
CA ASP A 72 -17.07 10.15 7.31
C ASP A 72 -15.66 10.83 7.34
N LEU A 73 -14.72 10.31 6.54
CA LEU A 73 -13.37 10.87 6.38
C LEU A 73 -13.29 11.85 5.20
N VAL A 74 -14.12 11.62 4.17
CA VAL A 74 -14.24 12.51 3.01
C VAL A 74 -14.93 13.82 3.41
N ALA A 75 -16.05 13.76 4.12
CA ALA A 75 -16.78 14.93 4.61
C ALA A 75 -15.92 15.82 5.53
N ALA A 76 -15.12 15.22 6.41
CA ALA A 76 -14.20 15.96 7.28
C ALA A 76 -13.07 16.67 6.53
N THR A 77 -12.72 16.20 5.32
CA THR A 77 -11.74 16.89 4.45
C THR A 77 -12.39 18.04 3.70
N GLU A 78 -13.62 17.86 3.21
CA GLU A 78 -14.38 18.93 2.54
C GLU A 78 -14.66 20.09 3.51
N GLU A 79 -15.06 19.80 4.75
CA GLU A 79 -15.23 20.84 5.78
C GLU A 79 -13.92 21.59 6.08
N TYR A 80 -12.78 20.88 6.15
CA TYR A 80 -11.49 21.52 6.41
C TYR A 80 -11.03 22.40 5.25
N GLN A 81 -11.22 21.94 4.01
CA GLN A 81 -10.92 22.72 2.80
C GLN A 81 -11.82 23.95 2.69
N ALA A 82 -13.11 23.81 2.97
CA ALA A 82 -14.07 24.91 2.98
C ALA A 82 -13.69 25.98 4.02
N ASN A 83 -13.38 25.55 5.25
CA ASN A 83 -13.02 26.47 6.33
C ASN A 83 -11.68 27.18 6.06
N LYS A 84 -10.70 26.49 5.44
CA LYS A 84 -9.45 27.12 5.01
C LYS A 84 -9.67 28.20 3.95
N LEU A 85 -10.53 27.94 2.96
CA LEU A 85 -10.86 28.89 1.89
C LEU A 85 -11.64 30.12 2.41
N GLU A 86 -12.49 29.93 3.43
CA GLU A 86 -13.16 31.03 4.12
C GLU A 86 -12.16 31.89 4.90
N LEU A 87 -11.19 31.26 5.56
CA LEU A 87 -10.13 31.97 6.28
C LEU A 87 -9.19 32.76 5.35
N GLU A 88 -8.95 32.27 4.12
CA GLU A 88 -8.16 32.98 3.10
C GLU A 88 -8.94 34.11 2.39
N ARG A 89 -10.27 34.15 2.53
CA ARG A 89 -11.12 35.22 1.98
C ARG A 89 -11.40 36.36 2.97
N SER A 90 -11.09 36.17 4.25
CA SER A 90 -11.24 37.19 5.30
C SER A 90 -9.95 38.00 5.49
#